data_AF-A0A7S3VZ22-F1
#
_entry.id   AF-A0A7S3VZ22-F1
#
_cell.length_a   1.000
_cell.length_b   1.000
_cell.length_c   1.000
_cell.angle_alpha   90.00
_cell.angle_beta   90.00
_cell.angle_gamma   90.00
#
_symmetry.space_group_name_H-M   'P 1'
#
loop_
_entity.id
_entity.type
_entity.pdbx_description
1 polymer ?
#
loop_
_entity_poly.entity_id
_entity_poly.type
_entity_poly.pdbx_seq_one_letter_code
_entity_poly.pdbx_strand_id
1 'polypeptide(L)'
;MVVSPSNGWISGVSILLAIALIVLIDSCNDHSKDKQFAYINSKAQNGQVACIRGKAGCSQSLDIWKLVVGDVILLRQGDSVPADCVVIESANLVVDETNHNRSSEVKKSDNRDPFLYANTYLVDGQCRAMVAAVGEYSTRKAGTPEIDTEGKTELENKLFTLSTTFTFIGIISAIIISATLIIILFIQVAANDDVKGDTFMKKLVEDLILGIIIIMVAIPEGLPLTISISLAYSLKRMYEKDNILLRDQQAPEMMGQVEEFCSGKTGSLTTEEMSVVKFYAQFCLVLNSRKNTIHECQIN
;
A
#
# COMPACT_ATOMS: atom_id res chain seq x y z
N MET A 1 -47.01 -9.08 -18.94
CA MET A 1 -47.37 -10.35 -18.27
C MET A 1 -48.46 -9.99 -17.25
N VAL A 2 -49.70 -10.48 -17.36
CA VAL A 2 -50.75 -10.12 -16.38
C VAL A 2 -50.46 -10.86 -15.07
N VAL A 3 -49.72 -10.19 -14.17
CA VAL A 3 -49.41 -10.72 -12.84
C VAL A 3 -50.69 -10.70 -12.01
N SER A 4 -51.11 -11.86 -11.52
CA SER A 4 -52.22 -11.99 -10.56
C SER A 4 -51.92 -11.16 -9.30
N PRO A 5 -52.90 -10.43 -8.73
CA PRO A 5 -52.68 -9.50 -7.63
C PRO A 5 -52.08 -10.14 -6.36
N SER A 6 -52.18 -11.46 -6.18
CA SER A 6 -51.54 -12.19 -5.08
C SER A 6 -50.01 -12.25 -5.17
N ASN A 7 -49.45 -12.07 -6.36
CA ASN A 7 -48.02 -12.26 -6.65
C ASN A 7 -47.29 -10.95 -6.99
N GLY A 8 -48.00 -9.81 -7.01
CA GLY A 8 -47.41 -8.50 -7.37
C GLY A 8 -46.34 -8.00 -6.40
N TRP A 9 -46.36 -8.47 -5.14
CA TRP A 9 -45.35 -8.12 -4.13
C TRP A 9 -43.99 -8.79 -4.39
N ILE A 10 -43.96 -9.91 -5.12
CA ILE A 10 -42.75 -10.71 -5.34
C ILE A 10 -41.73 -9.91 -6.16
N SER A 11 -42.17 -9.16 -7.17
CA SER A 11 -41.29 -8.33 -8.00
C SER A 11 -40.65 -7.18 -7.22
N GLY A 12 -41.36 -6.58 -6.28
CA GLY A 12 -40.81 -5.52 -5.43
C GLY A 12 -39.83 -6.05 -4.39
N VAL A 13 -40.21 -7.16 -3.71
CA VAL A 13 -39.37 -7.80 -2.71
C VAL A 13 -38.11 -8.41 -3.32
N SER A 14 -38.17 -8.96 -4.55
CA SER A 14 -36.99 -9.50 -5.22
C SER A 14 -35.93 -8.43 -5.53
N ILE A 15 -36.35 -7.25 -5.98
CA ILE A 15 -35.44 -6.11 -6.24
C ILE A 15 -34.82 -5.63 -4.94
N LEU A 16 -35.62 -5.45 -3.88
CA LEU A 16 -35.10 -5.03 -2.57
C LEU A 16 -34.11 -6.03 -1.99
N LEU A 17 -34.40 -7.33 -2.10
CA LEU A 17 -33.50 -8.38 -1.62
C LEU A 17 -32.21 -8.43 -2.44
N ALA A 18 -32.29 -8.25 -3.77
CA ALA A 18 -31.11 -8.20 -4.63
C ALA A 18 -30.19 -7.02 -4.28
N ILE A 19 -30.75 -5.81 -4.10
CA ILE A 19 -29.98 -4.62 -3.71
C ILE A 19 -29.36 -4.81 -2.33
N ALA A 20 -30.13 -5.31 -1.35
CA ALA A 20 -29.62 -5.57 -0.01
C ALA A 20 -28.46 -6.58 -0.02
N LEU A 21 -28.55 -7.62 -0.85
CA LEU A 21 -27.50 -8.63 -1.00
C LEU A 21 -26.23 -8.03 -1.61
N ILE A 22 -26.34 -7.21 -2.66
CA ILE A 22 -25.19 -6.54 -3.30
C ILE A 22 -24.50 -5.62 -2.31
N VAL A 23 -25.23 -4.73 -1.62
CA VAL A 23 -24.66 -3.81 -0.62
C VAL A 23 -23.98 -4.57 0.53
N LEU A 24 -24.55 -5.70 0.96
CA LEU A 24 -23.94 -6.55 1.99
C LEU A 24 -22.64 -7.20 1.51
N ILE A 25 -22.61 -7.73 0.29
CA ILE A 25 -21.38 -8.28 -0.30
C ILE A 25 -20.31 -7.20 -0.40
N ASP A 26 -20.66 -6.01 -0.89
CA ASP A 26 -19.73 -4.89 -1.04
C ASP A 26 -19.16 -4.45 0.30
N SER A 27 -20.03 -4.25 1.29
CA SER A 27 -19.62 -3.88 2.64
C SER A 27 -18.73 -4.95 3.30
N CYS A 28 -19.05 -6.23 3.14
CA CYS A 28 -18.24 -7.32 3.67
C CYS A 28 -16.87 -7.39 2.96
N ASN A 29 -16.85 -7.12 1.66
CA ASN A 29 -15.62 -7.11 0.89
C ASN A 29 -14.72 -5.94 1.32
N ASP A 30 -15.26 -4.73 1.45
CA ASP A 30 -14.50 -3.57 1.92
C ASP A 30 -13.94 -3.78 3.32
N HIS A 31 -14.76 -4.31 4.25
CA HIS A 31 -14.27 -4.66 5.58
C HIS A 31 -13.14 -5.70 5.57
N SER A 32 -13.20 -6.64 4.63
CA SER A 32 -12.17 -7.67 4.47
C SER A 32 -10.88 -7.10 3.86
N LYS A 33 -10.98 -6.08 2.99
CA LYS A 33 -9.84 -5.33 2.46
C LYS A 33 -9.15 -4.53 3.56
N ASP A 34 -9.90 -3.71 4.29
CA ASP A 34 -9.37 -2.84 5.36
C ASP A 34 -8.61 -3.64 6.43
N LYS A 35 -9.14 -4.81 6.81
CA LYS A 35 -8.46 -5.71 7.74
C LYS A 35 -7.12 -6.22 7.22
N GLN A 36 -7.06 -6.59 5.94
CA GLN A 36 -5.81 -7.06 5.32
C GLN A 36 -4.79 -5.93 5.23
N PHE A 37 -5.25 -4.71 4.91
CA PHE A 37 -4.41 -3.52 4.89
C PHE A 37 -3.86 -3.17 6.27
N ALA A 38 -4.72 -3.14 7.28
CA ALA A 38 -4.29 -2.90 8.66
C ALA A 38 -3.26 -3.94 9.12
N TYR A 39 -3.44 -5.21 8.75
CA TYR A 39 -2.49 -6.28 9.07
C TYR A 39 -1.13 -6.06 8.40
N ILE A 40 -1.08 -5.83 7.08
CA ILE A 40 0.18 -5.61 6.35
C ILE A 40 0.88 -4.34 6.88
N ASN A 41 0.14 -3.26 7.13
CA ASN A 41 0.72 -2.01 7.64
C ASN A 41 1.29 -2.19 9.06
N SER A 42 0.59 -2.93 9.94
CA SER A 42 1.11 -3.27 11.27
C SER A 42 2.43 -4.03 11.23
N LYS A 43 2.65 -4.84 10.18
CA LYS A 43 3.90 -5.55 9.95
C LYS A 43 4.96 -4.65 9.32
N ALA A 44 4.57 -3.75 8.43
CA ALA A 44 5.47 -2.78 7.81
C ALA A 44 6.11 -1.81 8.81
N GLN A 45 5.42 -1.54 9.91
CA GLN A 45 5.88 -0.69 11.00
C GLN A 45 6.80 -1.41 12.00
N ASN A 46 6.93 -2.74 11.92
CA ASN A 46 7.86 -3.51 12.76
C ASN A 46 9.25 -3.52 12.14
N GLY A 47 9.93 -2.37 12.21
CA GLY A 47 11.36 -2.31 11.95
C GLY A 47 12.16 -2.78 13.16
N GLN A 48 13.34 -3.34 12.91
CA GLN A 48 14.36 -3.56 13.93
C GLN A 48 15.49 -2.55 13.74
N VAL A 49 16.08 -2.13 14.85
CA VAL A 49 17.23 -1.22 14.88
C VAL A 49 18.32 -1.85 15.73
N ALA A 50 19.55 -1.78 15.24
CA ALA A 50 20.71 -2.19 16.01
C ALA A 50 20.93 -1.21 17.18
N CYS A 51 20.88 -1.73 18.40
CA CYS A 51 21.10 -0.95 19.61
C CYS A 51 22.18 -1.61 20.50
N ILE A 52 22.87 -0.78 21.25
CA ILE A 52 23.85 -1.18 22.25
C ILE A 52 23.19 -1.02 23.61
N ARG A 53 22.89 -2.14 24.28
CA ARG A 53 22.20 -2.14 25.58
C ARG A 53 22.76 -3.26 26.48
N GLY A 54 22.88 -2.99 27.78
CA GLY A 54 23.35 -3.93 28.80
C GLY A 54 24.76 -3.65 29.31
N LYS A 55 25.13 -4.29 30.43
CA LYS A 55 26.40 -4.04 31.15
C LYS A 55 27.67 -4.30 30.33
N ALA A 56 27.59 -5.17 29.32
CA ALA A 56 28.71 -5.54 28.45
C ALA A 56 28.75 -4.76 27.13
N GLY A 57 27.80 -3.85 26.87
CA GLY A 57 27.76 -3.06 25.63
C GLY A 57 27.62 -3.92 24.36
N CYS A 58 26.93 -5.05 24.43
CA CYS A 58 26.72 -5.90 23.26
C CYS A 58 25.73 -5.25 22.28
N SER A 59 26.06 -5.29 20.99
CA SER A 59 25.14 -4.91 19.91
C SER A 59 24.05 -5.96 19.77
N GLN A 60 22.79 -5.54 19.78
CA GLN A 60 21.62 -6.39 19.60
C GLN A 60 20.57 -5.70 18.73
N SER A 61 19.87 -6.50 17.92
CA SER A 61 18.75 -6.01 17.12
C SER A 61 17.50 -5.92 17.99
N LEU A 62 16.88 -4.74 18.08
CA LEU A 62 15.70 -4.48 18.90
C LEU A 62 14.57 -3.91 18.05
N ASP A 63 13.33 -4.32 18.33
CA ASP A 63 12.15 -3.73 17.70
C ASP A 63 12.06 -2.23 18.03
N ILE A 64 11.72 -1.40 17.04
CA ILE A 64 11.59 0.07 17.21
C ILE A 64 10.66 0.42 18.38
N TRP A 65 9.58 -0.34 18.58
CA TRP A 65 8.61 -0.12 19.65
C TRP A 65 9.13 -0.37 21.07
N LYS A 66 10.28 -1.05 21.22
CA LYS A 66 10.94 -1.32 22.51
C LYS A 66 12.09 -0.34 22.81
N LEU A 67 12.32 0.61 21.92
CA LEU A 67 13.34 1.65 22.07
C LEU A 67 12.93 2.60 23.21
N VAL A 68 13.88 2.94 24.07
CA VAL A 68 13.66 3.87 25.19
C VAL A 68 14.72 4.97 25.17
N VAL A 69 14.42 6.07 25.86
CA VAL A 69 15.36 7.18 26.04
C VAL A 69 16.62 6.67 26.74
N GLY A 70 17.79 7.07 26.21
CA GLY A 70 19.10 6.65 26.70
C GLY A 70 19.67 5.40 26.03
N ASP A 71 18.92 4.71 25.16
CA ASP A 71 19.51 3.68 24.30
C ASP A 71 20.52 4.30 23.32
N VAL A 72 21.57 3.55 23.01
CA VAL A 72 22.51 3.92 21.93
C VAL A 72 22.19 3.09 20.71
N ILE A 73 21.80 3.74 19.62
CA ILE A 73 21.51 3.10 18.33
C ILE A 73 22.67 3.26 17.37
N LEU A 74 22.83 2.25 16.52
CA LEU A 74 23.78 2.23 15.41
C LEU A 74 22.98 2.40 14.13
N LEU A 75 23.23 3.50 13.42
CA LEU A 75 22.58 3.81 12.15
C LEU A 75 23.59 3.78 11.02
N ARG A 76 23.17 3.24 9.88
CA ARG A 76 23.93 3.12 8.64
C ARG A 76 23.21 3.83 7.50
N GLN A 77 23.90 4.01 6.39
CA GLN A 77 23.33 4.49 5.15
C GLN A 77 22.05 3.71 4.78
N GLY A 78 20.98 4.44 4.48
CA GLY A 78 19.65 3.89 4.17
C GLY A 78 18.74 3.69 5.38
N ASP A 79 19.27 3.72 6.61
CA ASP A 79 18.45 3.56 7.80
C ASP A 79 17.56 4.79 8.03
N SER A 80 16.33 4.53 8.47
CA SER A 80 15.43 5.55 8.99
C SER A 80 15.71 5.79 10.46
N VAL A 81 15.80 7.05 10.85
CA VAL A 81 15.97 7.45 12.25
C VAL A 81 14.67 7.12 13.02
N PRO A 82 14.68 6.18 13.99
CA PRO A 82 13.46 5.65 14.60
C PRO A 82 12.79 6.62 15.60
N ALA A 83 13.61 7.49 16.21
CA ALA A 83 13.25 8.38 17.30
C ALA A 83 14.21 9.58 17.29
N ASP A 84 13.90 10.66 18.01
CA ASP A 84 14.83 11.79 18.06
C ASP A 84 16.08 11.39 18.82
N CYS A 85 17.25 11.60 18.21
CA CYS A 85 18.52 11.15 18.76
C CYS A 85 19.56 12.27 18.74
N VAL A 86 20.59 12.11 19.57
CA VAL A 86 21.79 12.96 19.57
C VAL A 86 22.98 12.10 19.17
N VAL A 87 23.71 12.52 18.14
CA VAL A 87 24.89 11.86 17.61
C VAL A 87 26.00 11.89 18.66
N ILE A 88 26.58 10.72 18.94
CA ILE A 88 27.75 10.54 19.80
C ILE A 88 29.01 10.42 18.94
N GLU A 89 28.96 9.57 17.92
CA GLU A 89 30.05 9.32 16.97
C GLU A 89 29.49 9.27 15.55
N SER A 90 30.20 9.86 14.59
CA SER A 90 29.77 9.88 13.19
C SER A 90 30.94 9.71 12.24
N ALA A 91 30.73 9.01 11.14
CA ALA A 91 31.65 8.94 10.00
C ALA A 91 30.92 9.35 8.72
N ASN A 92 31.26 10.53 8.18
CA ASN A 92 30.67 11.12 6.97
C ASN A 92 29.14 11.10 6.96
N LEU A 93 28.51 11.56 8.04
CA LEU A 93 27.06 11.49 8.21
C LEU A 93 26.35 12.57 7.37
N VAL A 94 25.56 12.12 6.40
CA VAL A 94 24.65 12.94 5.59
C VAL A 94 23.23 12.46 5.81
N VAL A 95 22.33 13.36 6.19
CA VAL A 95 20.94 13.05 6.53
C VAL A 95 20.00 13.87 5.66
N ASP A 96 18.94 13.21 5.17
CA ASP A 96 17.84 13.86 4.48
C ASP A 96 16.80 14.35 5.49
N GLU A 97 16.65 15.67 5.58
CA GLU A 97 15.69 16.36 6.44
C GLU A 97 14.51 17.00 5.68
N THR A 98 14.24 16.58 4.44
CA THR A 98 13.10 17.07 3.63
C THR A 98 11.78 17.04 4.40
N ASN A 99 11.52 15.96 5.14
CA ASN A 99 10.32 15.79 5.98
C ASN A 99 10.15 16.86 7.07
N HIS A 100 11.20 17.62 7.41
CA HIS A 100 11.18 18.67 8.42
C HIS A 100 11.28 20.09 7.82
N ASN A 101 10.88 20.27 6.55
CA ASN A 101 10.96 21.54 5.81
C ASN A 101 12.37 22.16 5.77
N ARG A 102 13.41 21.33 5.83
CA ARG A 102 14.81 21.73 5.71
C ARG A 102 15.39 21.22 4.39
N SER A 103 16.60 21.67 4.06
CA SER A 103 17.33 21.24 2.86
C SER A 103 17.40 19.72 2.74
N SER A 104 17.38 19.20 1.50
CA SER A 104 17.33 17.76 1.21
C SER A 104 18.53 16.95 1.70
N GLU A 105 19.69 17.59 1.92
CA GLU A 105 20.87 16.90 2.42
C GLU A 105 21.63 17.81 3.39
N VAL A 106 21.70 17.40 4.65
CA VAL A 106 22.42 18.11 5.71
C VAL A 106 23.57 17.26 6.20
N LYS A 107 24.79 17.81 6.13
CA LYS A 107 25.97 17.20 6.74
C LYS A 107 25.96 17.44 8.24
N LYS A 108 26.00 16.36 9.01
CA LYS A 108 26.00 16.37 10.47
C LYS A 108 27.27 15.76 11.03
N SER A 109 27.61 16.18 12.23
CA SER A 109 28.75 15.64 12.99
C SER A 109 28.43 15.67 14.47
N ASP A 110 29.15 14.87 15.24
CA ASP A 110 29.30 14.96 16.70
C ASP A 110 29.43 16.41 17.23
N ASN A 111 30.19 17.27 16.54
CA ASN A 111 30.46 18.65 16.98
C ASN A 111 29.67 19.71 16.20
N ARG A 112 29.00 19.33 15.11
CA ARG A 112 28.26 20.26 14.24
C ARG A 112 26.89 19.68 13.94
N ASP A 113 25.87 20.29 14.57
CA ASP A 113 24.47 19.87 14.50
C ASP A 113 24.28 18.37 14.82
N PRO A 114 24.48 17.96 16.08
CA PRO A 114 24.43 16.56 16.48
C PRO A 114 23.00 16.03 16.61
N PHE A 115 21.97 16.76 16.21
CA PHE A 115 20.58 16.31 16.39
C PHE A 115 20.13 15.48 15.20
N LEU A 116 19.48 14.35 15.44
CA LEU A 116 18.78 13.54 14.45
C LEU A 116 17.30 13.54 14.78
N TYR A 117 16.47 13.89 13.79
CA TYR A 117 15.02 13.92 13.95
C TYR A 117 14.41 12.60 13.49
N ALA A 118 13.39 12.14 14.20
CA ALA A 118 12.68 10.94 13.80
C ALA A 118 12.07 11.08 12.40
N ASN A 119 12.00 9.96 11.66
CA ASN A 119 11.49 9.90 10.28
C ASN A 119 12.34 10.66 9.24
N THR A 120 13.61 10.91 9.56
CA THR A 120 14.65 11.29 8.58
C THR A 120 15.43 10.04 8.15
N TYR A 121 16.15 10.12 7.02
CA TYR A 121 16.91 9.01 6.46
C TYR A 121 18.38 9.36 6.34
N LEU A 122 19.26 8.39 6.64
CA LEU A 122 20.69 8.55 6.40
C LEU A 122 20.98 8.34 4.91
N VAL A 123 21.40 9.40 4.22
CA VAL A 123 21.77 9.36 2.79
C VAL A 123 23.15 8.74 2.61
N ASP A 124 24.08 9.06 3.50
CA ASP A 124 25.44 8.54 3.47
C ASP A 124 26.04 8.51 4.89
N GLY A 125 27.03 7.63 5.05
CA GLY A 125 27.79 7.46 6.28
C GLY A 125 27.15 6.52 7.30
N GLN A 126 27.70 6.57 8.52
CA GLN A 126 27.24 5.80 9.66
C GLN A 126 27.40 6.62 10.94
N CYS A 127 26.55 6.37 11.93
CA CYS A 127 26.66 7.03 13.22
C CYS A 127 26.21 6.14 14.39
N ARG A 128 26.73 6.48 15.57
CA ARG A 128 26.18 6.06 16.86
C ARG A 128 25.45 7.25 17.45
N ALA A 129 24.20 7.07 17.80
CA ALA A 129 23.36 8.12 18.35
C ALA A 129 22.67 7.63 19.62
N MET A 130 22.51 8.52 20.60
CA MET A 130 21.74 8.27 21.81
C MET A 130 20.31 8.74 21.62
N VAL A 131 19.34 7.92 21.99
CA VAL A 131 17.92 8.25 21.90
C VAL A 131 17.57 9.30 22.95
N ALA A 132 17.03 10.44 22.50
CA ALA A 132 16.68 11.59 23.33
C ALA A 132 15.17 11.65 23.63
N ALA A 133 14.31 11.41 22.63
CA ALA A 133 12.86 11.40 22.81
C ALA A 133 12.19 10.34 21.93
N VAL A 134 11.18 9.65 22.49
CA VAL A 134 10.43 8.56 21.85
C VAL A 134 8.93 8.83 21.91
N GLY A 135 8.17 8.22 20.99
CA GLY A 135 6.71 8.29 20.98
C GLY A 135 6.20 9.71 20.77
N GLU A 136 5.17 10.11 21.53
CA GLU A 136 4.50 11.41 21.40
C GLU A 136 5.40 12.61 21.69
N TYR A 137 6.53 12.40 22.37
CA TYR A 137 7.50 13.43 22.73
C TYR A 137 8.59 13.65 21.67
N SER A 138 8.63 12.81 20.62
CA SER A 138 9.54 12.98 19.48
C SER A 138 8.94 13.96 18.45
N THR A 139 9.79 14.58 17.64
CA THR A 139 9.41 15.39 16.47
C THR A 139 8.57 14.61 15.46
N ARG A 140 8.64 13.27 15.49
CA ARG A 140 7.59 12.40 14.97
C ARG A 140 6.37 12.55 15.87
N LYS A 141 5.60 13.63 15.65
CA LYS A 141 4.30 13.85 16.31
C LYS A 141 3.52 12.53 16.31
N ALA A 142 2.76 12.30 17.38
CA ALA A 142 1.78 11.22 17.49
C ALA A 142 0.60 11.39 16.51
N GLY A 143 0.91 11.54 15.23
CA GLY A 143 0.03 11.22 14.13
C GLY A 143 0.69 10.04 13.47
N THR A 144 -0.06 8.95 13.30
CA THR A 144 0.14 7.97 12.24
C THR A 144 0.92 8.58 11.09
N PRO A 145 1.99 7.94 10.56
CA PRO A 145 2.49 8.40 9.28
C PRO A 145 1.26 8.43 8.37
N GLU A 146 0.88 9.62 7.90
CA GLU A 146 0.02 9.78 6.73
C GLU A 146 0.87 9.25 5.57
N ILE A 147 1.08 7.92 5.58
CA ILE A 147 1.35 7.21 4.37
C ILE A 147 0.00 7.34 3.69
N ASP A 148 -0.02 8.21 2.70
CA ASP A 148 -1.15 8.50 1.84
C ASP A 148 -1.45 7.22 1.03
N THR A 149 -1.92 6.18 1.71
CA THR A 149 -2.27 4.87 1.12
C THR A 149 -3.62 4.93 0.41
N GLU A 150 -4.25 6.10 0.30
CA GLU A 150 -5.44 6.32 -0.52
C GLU A 150 -5.10 6.49 -2.02
N GLY A 151 -3.82 6.40 -2.41
CA GLY A 151 -3.42 6.45 -3.81
C GLY A 151 -3.85 5.21 -4.59
N LYS A 152 -5.00 5.28 -5.29
CA LYS A 152 -5.41 4.28 -6.30
C LYS A 152 -4.28 3.98 -7.28
N THR A 153 -4.08 2.71 -7.63
CA THR A 153 -3.01 2.33 -8.56
C THR A 153 -3.30 2.84 -9.98
N GLU A 154 -2.27 2.89 -10.84
CA GLU A 154 -2.45 3.39 -12.21
C GLU A 154 -3.42 2.52 -13.03
N LEU A 155 -3.34 1.19 -12.86
CA LEU A 155 -4.26 0.22 -13.44
C LEU A 155 -5.67 0.41 -12.88
N GLU A 156 -5.83 0.60 -11.57
CA GLU A 156 -7.12 0.90 -10.95
C GLU A 156 -7.73 2.18 -11.54
N ASN A 157 -6.93 3.22 -11.79
CA ASN A 157 -7.39 4.46 -12.42
C ASN A 157 -7.82 4.27 -13.87
N LYS A 158 -7.06 3.50 -14.67
CA LYS A 158 -7.43 3.18 -16.07
C LYS A 158 -8.72 2.37 -16.13
N LEU A 159 -8.87 1.37 -15.26
CA LEU A 159 -10.06 0.53 -15.19
C LEU A 159 -11.27 1.28 -14.63
N PHE A 160 -11.05 2.19 -13.67
CA PHE A 160 -12.09 3.11 -13.20
C PHE A 160 -12.57 4.02 -14.34
N THR A 161 -11.66 4.54 -15.17
CA THR A 161 -12.02 5.34 -16.36
C THR A 161 -12.84 4.53 -17.37
N LEU A 162 -12.52 3.24 -17.56
CA LEU A 162 -13.33 2.35 -18.40
C LEU A 162 -14.71 2.09 -17.77
N SER A 163 -14.78 1.85 -16.47
CA SER A 163 -16.06 1.67 -15.76
C SER A 163 -16.95 2.92 -15.84
N THR A 164 -16.38 4.11 -15.67
CA THR A 164 -17.14 5.37 -15.75
C THR A 164 -17.61 5.68 -17.16
N THR A 165 -16.83 5.34 -18.19
CA THR A 165 -17.27 5.47 -19.58
C THR A 165 -18.44 4.53 -19.92
N PHE A 166 -18.40 3.27 -19.45
CA PHE A 166 -19.55 2.35 -19.56
C PHE A 166 -20.77 2.85 -18.80
N THR A 167 -20.58 3.38 -17.60
CA THR A 167 -21.66 3.98 -16.80
C THR A 167 -22.31 5.15 -17.53
N PHE A 168 -21.51 6.03 -18.14
CA PHE A 168 -22.01 7.18 -18.90
C PHE A 168 -22.82 6.75 -20.15
N ILE A 169 -22.30 5.78 -20.92
CA ILE A 169 -23.00 5.20 -22.08
C ILE A 169 -24.29 4.49 -21.62
N GLY A 170 -24.23 3.78 -20.49
CA GLY A 170 -25.36 3.12 -19.84
C GLY A 170 -26.47 4.11 -19.49
N ILE A 171 -26.13 5.23 -18.86
CA ILE A 171 -27.08 6.28 -18.50
C ILE A 171 -27.71 6.89 -19.76
N ILE A 172 -26.91 7.22 -20.78
CA ILE A 172 -27.43 7.78 -22.04
C ILE A 172 -28.40 6.80 -22.72
N SER A 173 -28.00 5.53 -22.85
CA SER A 173 -28.84 4.51 -23.47
C SER A 173 -30.13 4.25 -22.69
N ALA A 174 -30.07 4.23 -21.35
CA ALA A 174 -31.24 4.08 -20.50
C ALA A 174 -32.23 5.24 -20.66
N ILE A 175 -31.74 6.48 -20.74
CA ILE A 175 -32.58 7.67 -20.98
C ILE A 175 -33.24 7.59 -22.36
N ILE A 176 -32.49 7.21 -23.41
CA ILE A 176 -33.03 7.10 -24.77
C ILE A 176 -34.10 6.02 -24.84
N ILE A 177 -33.87 4.84 -24.25
CA ILE A 177 -34.82 3.72 -24.26
C ILE A 177 -36.08 4.10 -23.45
N SER A 178 -35.90 4.66 -22.25
CA SER A 178 -37.01 5.13 -21.42
C SER A 178 -37.84 6.21 -22.13
N ALA A 179 -37.19 7.21 -22.74
CA ALA A 179 -37.87 8.24 -23.51
C ALA A 179 -38.63 7.66 -24.71
N THR A 180 -38.03 6.69 -25.42
CA THR A 180 -38.67 6.03 -26.57
C THR A 180 -39.91 5.24 -26.14
N LEU A 181 -39.83 4.50 -25.04
CA LEU A 181 -40.96 3.75 -24.48
C LEU A 181 -42.08 4.68 -24.01
N ILE A 182 -41.72 5.79 -23.34
CA ILE A 182 -42.68 6.83 -22.93
C ILE A 182 -43.37 7.43 -24.17
N ILE A 183 -42.64 7.75 -25.23
CA ILE A 183 -43.22 8.29 -26.47
C ILE A 183 -44.17 7.27 -27.11
N ILE A 184 -43.79 6.00 -27.19
CA ILE A 184 -44.65 4.93 -27.71
C ILE A 184 -45.91 4.80 -26.85
N LEU A 185 -45.79 4.89 -25.52
CA LEU A 185 -46.92 4.86 -24.60
C LEU A 185 -47.89 6.03 -24.84
N PHE A 186 -47.37 7.25 -25.04
CA PHE A 186 -48.20 8.41 -25.38
C PHE A 186 -48.89 8.28 -26.74
N ILE A 187 -48.22 7.72 -27.75
CA ILE A 187 -48.82 7.45 -29.07
C ILE A 187 -49.93 6.39 -28.94
N GLN A 188 -49.72 5.31 -28.17
CA GLN A 188 -50.74 4.28 -27.94
C GLN A 188 -52.00 4.84 -27.25
N VAL A 189 -51.81 5.76 -26.31
CA VAL A 189 -52.92 6.47 -25.65
C VAL A 189 -53.66 7.40 -26.63
N ALA A 190 -52.92 8.13 -27.48
CA ALA A 190 -53.51 9.04 -28.47
C ALA A 190 -54.19 8.32 -29.66
N ALA A 191 -53.70 7.13 -30.02
CA ALA A 191 -54.22 6.31 -31.13
C ALA A 191 -55.47 5.49 -30.76
N ASN A 192 -56.04 5.68 -29.56
CA ASN A 192 -57.27 5.03 -29.11
C ASN A 192 -57.19 3.48 -29.05
N ASP A 193 -56.02 2.92 -28.78
CA ASP A 193 -55.99 1.58 -28.19
C ASP A 193 -56.65 1.65 -26.80
N ASP A 194 -57.34 0.60 -26.36
CA ASP A 194 -58.16 0.51 -25.14
C ASP A 194 -57.34 0.57 -23.82
N VAL A 195 -56.33 1.45 -23.77
CA VAL A 195 -55.38 1.66 -22.68
C VAL A 195 -56.00 2.61 -21.65
N LYS A 196 -56.96 2.10 -20.89
CA LYS A 196 -57.55 2.80 -19.73
C LYS A 196 -56.53 3.01 -18.61
N GLY A 197 -56.78 4.00 -17.75
CA GLY A 197 -55.82 4.53 -16.76
C GLY A 197 -55.09 3.51 -15.86
N ASP A 198 -55.71 2.40 -15.48
CA ASP A 198 -55.04 1.33 -14.70
C ASP A 198 -54.00 0.57 -15.55
N THR A 199 -54.30 0.33 -16.82
CA THR A 199 -53.38 -0.30 -17.78
C THR A 199 -52.23 0.65 -18.15
N PHE A 200 -52.49 1.96 -18.21
CA PHE A 200 -51.47 2.99 -18.41
C PHE A 200 -50.48 3.04 -17.23
N MET A 201 -50.99 3.08 -16.00
CA MET A 201 -50.14 3.11 -14.80
C MET A 201 -49.28 1.84 -14.68
N LYS A 202 -49.82 0.67 -15.01
CA LYS A 202 -49.05 -0.58 -15.01
C LYS A 202 -47.93 -0.57 -16.04
N LYS A 203 -48.21 -0.17 -17.28
CA LYS A 203 -47.19 -0.05 -18.34
C LYS A 203 -46.11 0.98 -17.98
N LEU A 204 -46.49 2.13 -17.44
CA LEU A 204 -45.53 3.17 -17.03
C LEU A 204 -44.58 2.66 -15.93
N VAL A 205 -45.10 1.93 -14.95
CA VAL A 205 -44.28 1.33 -13.88
C VAL A 205 -43.38 0.22 -14.44
N GLU A 206 -43.88 -0.62 -15.35
CA GLU A 206 -43.06 -1.66 -16.02
C GLU A 206 -41.91 -1.04 -16.84
N ASP A 207 -42.18 0.02 -17.61
CA ASP A 207 -41.18 0.74 -18.41
C ASP A 207 -40.12 1.42 -17.53
N LEU A 208 -40.54 1.98 -16.38
CA LEU A 208 -39.62 2.60 -15.42
C LEU A 208 -38.73 1.55 -14.74
N ILE A 209 -39.29 0.41 -14.33
CA ILE A 209 -38.52 -0.70 -13.75
C ILE A 209 -37.50 -1.23 -14.77
N LEU A 210 -37.89 -1.34 -16.05
CA LEU A 210 -36.98 -1.76 -17.12
C LEU A 210 -35.81 -0.78 -17.29
N GLY A 211 -36.07 0.54 -17.18
CA GLY A 211 -35.01 1.55 -17.17
C GLY A 211 -34.01 1.39 -16.01
N ILE A 212 -34.51 1.10 -14.79
CA ILE A 212 -33.66 0.85 -13.61
C ILE A 212 -32.81 -0.42 -13.81
N ILE A 213 -33.39 -1.49 -14.37
CA ILE A 213 -32.67 -2.74 -14.65
C ILE A 213 -31.53 -2.51 -15.65
N ILE A 214 -31.76 -1.71 -16.71
CA ILE A 214 -30.72 -1.38 -17.70
C ILE A 214 -29.54 -0.65 -17.04
N ILE A 215 -29.83 0.33 -16.18
CA ILE A 215 -28.78 1.06 -15.46
C ILE A 215 -27.98 0.11 -14.56
N MET A 216 -28.65 -0.76 -13.79
CA MET A 216 -28.01 -1.74 -12.92
C MET A 216 -27.08 -2.69 -13.72
N VAL A 217 -27.52 -3.18 -14.88
CA VAL A 217 -26.71 -4.08 -15.73
C VAL A 217 -25.54 -3.33 -16.39
N ALA A 218 -25.68 -2.04 -16.65
CA ALA A 218 -24.66 -1.24 -17.31
C ALA A 218 -23.50 -0.82 -16.40
N ILE A 219 -23.67 -0.82 -15.08
CA ILE A 219 -22.61 -0.47 -14.11
C ILE A 219 -21.84 -1.74 -13.74
N PRO A 220 -20.57 -1.89 -14.14
CA PRO A 220 -19.79 -3.08 -13.82
C PRO A 220 -19.20 -2.96 -12.41
N GLU A 221 -20.04 -3.07 -11.38
CA GLU A 221 -19.65 -2.95 -9.96
C GLU A 221 -18.64 -4.02 -9.53
N GLY A 222 -18.68 -5.21 -10.16
CA GLY A 222 -17.77 -6.32 -9.85
C GLY A 222 -16.32 -6.10 -10.31
N LEU A 223 -16.08 -5.19 -11.27
CA LEU A 223 -14.75 -4.99 -11.86
C LEU A 223 -13.75 -4.39 -10.86
N PRO A 224 -14.00 -3.22 -10.22
CA PRO A 224 -13.10 -2.67 -9.21
C PRO A 224 -12.91 -3.62 -8.01
N LEU A 225 -13.98 -4.30 -7.58
CA LEU A 225 -13.93 -5.23 -6.45
C LEU A 225 -12.99 -6.42 -6.71
N THR A 226 -13.08 -7.01 -7.90
CA THR A 226 -12.24 -8.16 -8.29
C THR A 226 -10.76 -7.80 -8.28
N ILE A 227 -10.43 -6.60 -8.76
CA ILE A 227 -9.05 -6.11 -8.83
C ILE A 227 -8.50 -5.90 -7.42
N SER A 228 -9.23 -5.17 -6.56
CA SER A 228 -8.76 -4.91 -5.20
C SER A 228 -8.57 -6.20 -4.39
N ILE A 229 -9.45 -7.20 -4.55
CA ILE A 229 -9.28 -8.52 -3.92
C ILE A 229 -8.03 -9.22 -4.46
N SER A 230 -7.85 -9.24 -5.78
CA SER A 230 -6.70 -9.90 -6.43
C SER A 230 -5.37 -9.26 -6.01
N LEU A 231 -5.33 -7.92 -5.92
CA LEU A 231 -4.19 -7.16 -5.45
C LEU A 231 -3.92 -7.48 -3.98
N ALA A 232 -4.91 -7.38 -3.10
CA ALA A 232 -4.77 -7.70 -1.68
C ALA A 232 -4.24 -9.13 -1.45
N TYR A 233 -4.77 -10.11 -2.20
CA TYR A 233 -4.28 -11.49 -2.15
C TYR A 233 -2.82 -11.61 -2.62
N SER A 234 -2.45 -10.90 -3.68
CA SER A 234 -1.08 -10.88 -4.21
C SER A 234 -0.09 -10.24 -3.21
N LEU A 235 -0.46 -9.11 -2.60
CA LEU A 235 0.31 -8.45 -1.54
C LEU A 235 0.53 -9.40 -0.35
N LYS A 236 -0.53 -10.06 0.11
CA LYS A 236 -0.46 -11.04 1.20
C LYS A 236 0.47 -12.20 0.86
N ARG A 237 0.37 -12.73 -0.36
CA ARG A 237 1.22 -13.83 -0.84
C ARG A 237 2.70 -13.42 -0.90
N MET A 238 3.00 -12.24 -1.45
CA MET A 238 4.37 -11.71 -1.54
C MET A 238 5.00 -11.57 -0.15
N TYR A 239 4.21 -11.15 0.84
CA TYR A 239 4.67 -11.08 2.22
C TYR A 239 4.90 -12.45 2.85
N GLU A 240 3.91 -13.35 2.80
CA GLU A 240 3.95 -14.63 3.52
C GLU A 240 4.87 -15.68 2.87
N LYS A 241 4.99 -15.68 1.53
CA LYS A 241 5.77 -16.69 0.80
C LYS A 241 7.13 -16.19 0.35
N ASP A 242 7.20 -14.93 -0.11
CA ASP A 242 8.39 -14.41 -0.77
C ASP A 242 9.23 -13.52 0.17
N ASN A 243 8.77 -13.29 1.41
CA ASN A 243 9.38 -12.40 2.40
C ASN A 243 9.58 -10.95 1.89
N ILE A 244 8.72 -10.49 0.99
CA ILE A 244 8.73 -9.13 0.45
C ILE A 244 7.74 -8.29 1.24
N LEU A 245 8.25 -7.28 1.94
CA LEU A 245 7.41 -6.33 2.68
C LEU A 245 7.11 -5.12 1.80
N LEU A 246 5.86 -4.99 1.37
CA LEU A 246 5.39 -3.87 0.56
C LEU A 246 4.92 -2.74 1.47
N ARG A 247 5.50 -1.56 1.27
CA ARG A 247 5.15 -0.32 1.99
C ARG A 247 4.18 0.56 1.21
N ASP A 248 4.24 0.47 -0.11
CA ASP A 248 3.37 1.20 -1.04
C ASP A 248 2.56 0.18 -1.85
N GLN A 249 1.26 0.44 -1.99
CA GLN A 249 0.31 -0.39 -2.74
C GLN A 249 0.55 -0.29 -4.25
N GLN A 250 1.11 0.80 -4.75
CA GLN A 250 1.38 1.01 -6.17
C GLN A 250 2.67 0.32 -6.62
N ALA A 251 3.58 0.03 -5.68
CA ALA A 251 4.90 -0.53 -5.96
C ALA A 251 4.89 -1.83 -6.78
N PRO A 252 4.00 -2.82 -6.55
CA PRO A 252 3.95 -4.04 -7.37
C PRO A 252 3.60 -3.78 -8.82
N GLU A 253 2.71 -2.82 -9.08
CA GLU A 253 2.32 -2.45 -10.44
C GLU A 253 3.47 -1.72 -11.13
N MET A 254 4.07 -0.73 -10.46
CA MET A 254 5.24 -0.02 -10.98
C MET A 254 6.41 -0.98 -11.24
N MET A 255 6.65 -1.94 -10.35
CA MET A 255 7.69 -2.96 -10.54
C MET A 255 7.47 -3.83 -11.78
N GLY A 256 6.21 -4.05 -12.18
CA GLY A 256 5.89 -4.73 -13.44
C GLY A 256 6.32 -3.96 -14.69
N GLN A 257 6.55 -2.65 -14.56
CA GLN A 257 6.94 -1.76 -15.66
C GLN A 257 8.44 -1.40 -15.63
N VAL A 258 9.22 -1.89 -14.66
CA VAL A 258 10.64 -1.54 -14.53
C VAL A 258 11.45 -2.18 -15.66
N GLU A 259 12.13 -1.35 -16.45
CA GLU A 259 13.03 -1.79 -17.51
C GLU A 259 14.51 -1.80 -17.09
N GLU A 260 14.90 -0.91 -16.17
CA GLU A 260 16.27 -0.76 -15.69
C GLU A 260 16.34 -0.97 -14.18
N PHE A 261 17.27 -1.83 -13.74
CA PHE A 261 17.47 -2.14 -12.33
C PHE A 261 18.83 -1.61 -11.86
N CYS A 262 18.81 -0.50 -11.13
CA CYS A 262 19.99 0.06 -10.47
C CYS A 262 20.14 -0.57 -9.07
N SER A 263 21.24 -1.27 -8.83
CA SER A 263 21.49 -1.93 -7.54
C SER A 263 22.83 -1.51 -6.94
N GLY A 264 22.83 -1.25 -5.63
CA GLY A 264 24.05 -1.08 -4.85
C GLY A 264 24.84 -2.39 -4.77
N LYS A 265 26.17 -2.30 -4.76
CA LYS A 265 27.02 -3.51 -4.66
C LYS A 265 27.06 -4.06 -3.23
N THR A 266 27.45 -3.22 -2.28
CA THR A 266 27.66 -3.61 -0.89
C THR A 266 26.32 -3.86 -0.22
N GLY A 267 26.13 -5.03 0.40
CA GLY A 267 24.90 -5.36 1.12
C GLY A 267 23.74 -5.86 0.24
N SER A 268 23.66 -5.48 -1.04
CA SER A 268 22.62 -6.00 -1.96
C SER A 268 23.14 -7.13 -2.85
N LEU A 269 24.22 -6.91 -3.61
CA LEU A 269 24.82 -7.94 -4.47
C LEU A 269 25.88 -8.77 -3.75
N THR A 270 26.50 -8.20 -2.72
CA THR A 270 27.54 -8.85 -1.92
C THR A 270 27.04 -9.10 -0.51
N THR A 271 27.40 -10.27 0.02
CA THR A 271 27.25 -10.55 1.45
C THR A 271 28.19 -9.62 2.22
N GLU A 272 27.71 -8.93 3.26
CA GLU A 272 28.55 -8.05 4.11
C GLU A 272 29.64 -8.81 4.91
N GLU A 273 29.80 -10.11 4.67
CA GLU A 273 30.89 -10.91 5.19
C GLU A 273 32.17 -10.70 4.38
N MET A 274 33.06 -9.83 4.87
CA MET A 274 34.40 -9.71 4.30
C MET A 274 35.30 -10.86 4.76
N SER A 275 35.80 -11.64 3.80
CA SER A 275 36.83 -12.65 4.04
C SER A 275 38.10 -12.33 3.27
N VAL A 276 39.25 -12.38 3.94
CA VAL A 276 40.55 -12.27 3.26
C VAL A 276 40.80 -13.55 2.49
N VAL A 277 40.80 -13.49 1.16
CA VAL A 277 41.03 -14.67 0.28
C VAL A 277 42.53 -14.88 0.04
N LYS A 278 43.29 -13.81 -0.11
CA LYS A 278 44.73 -13.83 -0.38
C LYS A 278 45.41 -12.65 0.30
N PHE A 279 46.63 -12.82 0.76
CA PHE A 279 47.48 -11.74 1.23
C PHE A 279 48.93 -11.96 0.79
N TYR A 280 49.71 -10.90 0.75
CA TYR A 280 51.11 -10.95 0.33
C TYR A 280 52.01 -10.88 1.57
N ALA A 281 52.92 -11.84 1.73
CA ALA A 281 53.85 -11.89 2.85
C ALA A 281 55.22 -12.37 2.38
N GLN A 282 56.29 -11.66 2.79
CA GLN A 282 57.70 -12.02 2.53
C GLN A 282 57.98 -12.50 1.09
N PHE A 283 57.46 -11.77 0.10
CA PHE A 283 57.61 -12.01 -1.34
C PHE A 283 56.79 -13.16 -1.94
N CYS A 284 55.92 -13.82 -1.17
CA CYS A 284 55.02 -14.86 -1.65
C CYS A 284 53.54 -14.46 -1.52
N LEU A 285 52.73 -14.86 -2.50
CA LEU A 285 51.28 -14.73 -2.45
C LEU A 285 50.72 -15.92 -1.66
N VAL A 286 50.19 -15.67 -0.47
CA VAL A 286 49.60 -16.70 0.39
C VAL A 286 48.10 -16.77 0.13
N LEU A 287 47.61 -17.96 -0.23
CA LEU A 287 46.18 -18.24 -0.32
C LEU A 287 45.64 -18.56 1.07
N ASN A 288 44.63 -17.82 1.52
CA ASN A 288 44.02 -18.07 2.80
C ASN A 288 43.02 -19.22 2.67
N SER A 289 43.40 -20.43 3.09
CA SER A 289 42.56 -21.63 2.96
C SER A 289 41.50 -21.79 4.05
N ARG A 290 41.53 -20.96 5.12
CA ARG A 290 40.58 -21.04 6.25
C ARG A 290 39.92 -19.69 6.54
N LYS A 291 38.59 -19.72 6.73
CA LYS A 291 37.81 -18.53 7.14
C LYS A 291 38.35 -18.01 8.49
N ASN A 292 38.76 -16.73 8.52
CA ASN A 292 38.99 -15.94 9.74
C ASN A 292 40.10 -16.39 10.71
N THR A 293 41.20 -16.97 10.24
CA THR A 293 42.40 -17.17 11.07
C THR A 293 43.66 -16.79 10.32
N ILE A 294 44.29 -15.67 10.68
CA ILE A 294 45.62 -15.25 10.22
C ILE A 294 46.72 -16.19 10.77
N HIS A 295 46.43 -16.93 11.83
CA HIS A 295 47.43 -17.65 12.64
C HIS A 295 47.88 -19.02 12.11
N GLU A 296 47.25 -19.59 11.08
CA GLU A 296 47.58 -20.93 10.55
C GLU A 296 47.56 -21.02 9.01
N CYS A 297 48.12 -20.04 8.32
CA CYS A 297 48.24 -20.12 6.87
C CYS A 297 49.40 -21.05 6.47
N GLN A 298 49.11 -22.06 5.63
CA GLN A 298 50.14 -22.90 5.01
C GLN A 298 50.86 -22.11 3.92
N ILE A 299 52.19 -22.09 3.99
CA ILE A 299 53.06 -21.50 2.98
C ILE A 299 53.31 -22.58 1.93
N ASN A 300 53.00 -22.28 0.67
CA ASN A 300 53.45 -23.08 -0.48
C ASN A 300 54.81 -22.59 -0.95
#